data_AF-A0A9D1JAH1-F1
#
_entry.id   AF-A0A9D1JAH1-F1
#
_cell.length_a   1.000
_cell.length_b   1.000
_cell.length_c   1.000
_cell.angle_alpha   90.00
_cell.angle_beta   90.00
_cell.angle_gamma   90.00
#
_symmetry.space_group_name_H-M   'P 1'
#
loop_
_entity.id
_entity.type
_entity.pdbx_description
1 polymer ?
#
loop_
_entity_poly.entity_id
_entity_poly.type
_entity_poly.pdbx_seq_one_letter_code
_entity_poly.pdbx_strand_id
1 'polypeptide(L)'
;MSDLLLNAGISGNCLVHRRTGFFDPFFGKRGLDRFDRDVLHEEHVSGLILSIGTNDLSFIAEKDENSKISTDVDDLISATAEIIKKAKARGIRVTATNVMPKYSPKEYTEKKDKKRLVYNDWLRNCKDIDYFLDWDLLARDPEQPAFLKEGFHQGDWLHPSVAGGLELAESFDLKKLTGE
;
A
#
# COMPACT_ATOMS: atom_id res chain seq x y z
N MET A 1 16.66 -20.73 -13.01
CA MET A 1 16.96 -19.35 -12.56
C MET A 1 16.48 -19.25 -11.13
N SER A 2 17.24 -18.59 -10.25
CA SER A 2 16.75 -18.27 -8.90
C SER A 2 15.80 -17.08 -8.99
N ASP A 3 14.64 -17.17 -8.37
CA ASP A 3 13.75 -16.02 -8.25
C ASP A 3 14.42 -14.94 -7.40
N LEU A 4 14.52 -13.72 -7.94
CA LEU A 4 15.09 -12.57 -7.24
C LEU A 4 13.97 -11.69 -6.69
N LEU A 5 14.05 -11.35 -5.41
CA LEU A 5 13.16 -10.38 -4.79
C LEU A 5 13.89 -9.04 -4.60
N LEU A 6 13.36 -7.98 -5.20
CA LEU A 6 13.85 -6.61 -5.05
C LEU A 6 12.93 -5.82 -4.12
N ASN A 7 13.50 -5.16 -3.12
CA ASN A 7 12.75 -4.30 -2.22
C ASN A 7 12.89 -2.82 -2.62
N ALA A 8 11.84 -2.26 -3.22
CA ALA A 8 11.72 -0.84 -3.56
C ALA A 8 10.92 -0.04 -2.53
N GLY A 9 10.77 -0.54 -1.29
CA GLY A 9 10.09 0.14 -0.19
C GLY A 9 10.92 1.29 0.37
N ILE A 10 10.26 2.41 0.68
CA ILE A 10 10.87 3.57 1.35
C ILE A 10 9.99 3.96 2.53
N SER A 11 10.59 4.11 3.71
CA SER A 11 9.89 4.51 4.92
C SER A 11 9.11 5.80 4.70
N GLY A 12 7.84 5.81 5.12
CA GLY A 12 7.03 7.02 5.05
C GLY A 12 6.63 7.47 3.63
N ASN A 13 6.99 6.74 2.57
CA ASN A 13 6.63 7.11 1.20
C ASN A 13 5.11 7.07 0.99
N CYS A 14 4.60 8.04 0.26
CA CYS A 14 3.23 8.04 -0.24
C CYS A 14 3.24 7.81 -1.76
N LEU A 15 2.18 7.23 -2.31
CA LEU A 15 2.04 7.04 -3.74
C LEU A 15 1.81 8.38 -4.48
N VAL A 16 0.94 9.23 -3.93
CA VAL A 16 0.45 10.45 -4.57
C VAL A 16 1.09 11.71 -3.99
N HIS A 17 1.31 11.71 -2.68
CA HIS A 17 1.77 12.88 -1.96
C HIS A 17 3.30 12.90 -1.83
N ARG A 18 3.95 14.01 -2.21
CA ARG A 18 5.32 14.24 -1.77
C ARG A 18 5.30 14.83 -0.37
N ARG A 19 5.71 14.05 0.61
CA ARG A 19 5.89 14.54 1.98
C ARG A 19 7.01 15.57 2.02
N THR A 20 6.78 16.68 2.72
CA THR A 20 7.75 17.75 2.90
C THR A 20 7.99 18.02 4.39
N GLY A 21 9.05 18.74 4.73
CA GLY A 21 9.41 19.09 6.11
C GLY A 21 10.80 18.60 6.50
N PHE A 22 11.11 18.65 7.81
CA PHE A 22 12.45 18.35 8.32
C PHE A 22 12.97 16.95 7.93
N PHE A 23 12.06 16.00 7.74
CA PHE A 23 12.38 14.63 7.35
C PHE A 23 12.16 14.31 5.85
N ASP A 24 11.90 15.30 4.98
CA ASP A 24 11.68 15.12 3.52
C ASP A 24 12.73 14.19 2.86
N PRO A 25 14.04 14.31 3.13
CA PRO A 25 15.04 13.44 2.50
C PRO A 25 14.84 11.94 2.78
N PHE A 26 14.16 11.57 3.88
CA PHE A 26 13.93 10.18 4.26
C PHE A 26 12.69 9.55 3.61
N PHE A 27 11.75 10.36 3.11
CA PHE A 27 10.47 9.86 2.56
C PHE A 27 10.50 9.63 1.05
N GLY A 28 11.55 10.12 0.38
CA GLY A 28 11.76 9.96 -1.05
C GLY A 28 10.75 10.72 -1.92
N LYS A 29 10.91 10.61 -3.25
CA LYS A 29 9.89 11.06 -4.21
C LYS A 29 8.63 10.22 -4.05
N ARG A 30 7.44 10.79 -4.28
CA ARG A 30 6.19 10.04 -4.28
C ARG A 30 6.25 8.84 -5.23
N GLY A 31 5.54 7.76 -4.90
CA GLY A 31 5.58 6.48 -5.62
C GLY A 31 5.38 6.62 -7.13
N LEU A 32 4.43 7.46 -7.56
CA LEU A 32 4.19 7.73 -8.98
C LEU A 32 5.43 8.22 -9.74
N ASP A 33 6.21 9.12 -9.13
CA ASP A 33 7.35 9.76 -9.80
C ASP A 33 8.59 8.86 -9.84
N ARG A 34 8.63 7.81 -9.01
CA ARG A 34 9.77 6.90 -8.90
C ARG A 34 9.50 5.52 -9.51
N PHE A 35 8.25 5.16 -9.80
CA PHE A 35 7.87 3.83 -10.27
C PHE A 35 8.65 3.40 -11.53
N ASP A 36 8.75 4.28 -12.52
CA ASP A 36 9.48 3.99 -13.75
C ASP A 36 10.96 3.69 -13.49
N ARG A 37 11.59 4.45 -12.59
CA ARG A 37 13.01 4.27 -12.20
C ARG A 37 13.22 3.03 -11.33
N ASP A 38 12.34 2.79 -10.35
CA ASP A 38 12.55 1.79 -9.31
C ASP A 38 12.01 0.41 -9.70
N VAL A 39 11.15 0.33 -10.72
CA VAL A 39 10.50 -0.91 -11.15
C VAL A 39 10.66 -1.13 -12.65
N LEU A 40 10.28 -0.16 -13.49
CA LEU A 40 10.22 -0.40 -14.95
C LEU A 40 11.59 -0.33 -15.65
N HIS A 41 12.60 0.26 -15.01
CA HIS A 41 13.98 0.30 -15.48
C HIS A 41 14.76 -0.98 -15.16
N GLU A 42 14.27 -1.81 -14.24
CA GLU A 42 14.92 -3.07 -13.90
C GLU A 42 14.70 -4.06 -15.04
N GLU A 43 15.81 -4.43 -15.70
CA GLU A 43 15.79 -5.46 -16.72
C GLU A 43 15.40 -6.79 -16.05
N HIS A 44 14.39 -7.47 -16.58
CA HIS A 44 13.87 -8.77 -16.10
C HIS A 44 12.86 -8.76 -14.94
N VAL A 45 12.28 -7.62 -14.55
CA VAL A 45 11.11 -7.65 -13.64
C VAL A 45 9.92 -8.31 -14.33
N SER A 46 9.46 -9.43 -13.78
CA SER A 46 8.29 -10.19 -14.25
C SER A 46 7.05 -9.99 -13.36
N GLY A 47 7.24 -9.57 -12.11
CA GLY A 47 6.17 -9.40 -11.13
C GLY A 47 6.34 -8.13 -10.29
N LEU A 48 5.21 -7.55 -9.88
CA LEU A 48 5.13 -6.42 -8.97
C LEU A 48 4.27 -6.82 -7.77
N ILE A 49 4.77 -6.63 -6.55
CA ILE A 49 3.96 -6.60 -5.33
C ILE A 49 3.66 -5.14 -4.98
N LEU A 50 2.43 -4.70 -5.23
CA LEU A 50 1.96 -3.36 -4.91
C LEU A 50 1.39 -3.32 -3.49
N SER A 51 2.19 -2.81 -2.56
CA SER A 51 1.81 -2.58 -1.16
C SER A 51 2.18 -1.15 -0.75
N ILE A 52 1.28 -0.21 -1.01
CA ILE A 52 1.44 1.22 -0.71
C ILE A 52 0.07 1.87 -0.49
N GLY A 53 0.02 2.94 0.32
CA GLY A 53 -1.20 3.71 0.58
C GLY A 53 -1.41 4.08 2.05
N THR A 54 -0.76 3.40 2.99
CA THR A 54 -0.89 3.67 4.43
C THR A 54 -0.54 5.11 4.80
N ASN A 55 0.53 5.66 4.21
CA ASN A 55 0.93 7.05 4.45
C ASN A 55 -0.02 8.02 3.73
N ASP A 56 -0.40 7.75 2.48
CA ASP A 56 -1.40 8.55 1.74
C ASP A 56 -2.68 8.73 2.56
N LEU A 57 -3.21 7.62 3.11
CA LEU A 57 -4.39 7.63 3.97
C LEU A 57 -4.17 8.34 5.31
N SER A 58 -2.93 8.45 5.79
CA SER A 58 -2.60 9.24 6.97
C SER A 58 -2.60 10.75 6.69
N PHE A 59 -2.33 11.15 5.45
CA PHE A 59 -2.37 12.56 5.00
C PHE A 59 -3.63 12.89 4.20
N ILE A 60 -4.60 11.97 4.17
CA ILE A 60 -5.86 12.19 3.46
C ILE A 60 -6.64 13.33 4.15
N ALA A 61 -7.10 14.27 3.34
CA ALA A 61 -7.91 15.40 3.75
C ALA A 61 -8.93 15.67 2.64
N GLU A 62 -10.11 16.17 2.98
CA GLU A 62 -11.06 16.62 1.95
C GLU A 62 -10.40 17.70 1.08
N LYS A 63 -10.68 17.66 -0.22
CA LYS A 63 -10.31 18.76 -1.11
C LYS A 63 -11.12 19.98 -0.72
N ASP A 64 -10.57 20.81 0.15
CA ASP A 64 -11.05 22.15 0.40
C ASP A 64 -10.09 23.19 -0.19
N GLU A 65 -10.61 24.37 -0.51
CA GLU A 65 -9.89 25.48 -1.15
C GLU A 65 -8.73 26.05 -0.30
N ASN A 66 -8.69 25.75 1.00
CA ASN A 66 -7.66 26.18 1.95
C ASN A 66 -6.70 25.05 2.37
N SER A 67 -7.00 23.80 2.01
CA SER A 67 -6.21 22.62 2.31
C SER A 67 -4.95 22.64 1.46
N LYS A 68 -3.83 23.07 2.08
CA LYS A 68 -2.50 23.14 1.44
C LYS A 68 -2.04 21.78 0.88
N ILE A 69 -2.59 20.68 1.39
CA ILE A 69 -2.33 19.31 0.98
C ILE A 69 -3.65 18.54 1.10
N SER A 70 -4.26 18.16 -0.02
CA SER A 70 -5.33 17.16 -0.04
C SER A 70 -4.92 16.07 -1.03
N THR A 71 -4.72 14.87 -0.50
CA THR A 71 -4.92 13.64 -1.28
C THR A 71 -6.32 13.20 -0.92
N ASP A 72 -7.20 13.03 -1.91
CA ASP A 72 -8.46 12.31 -1.70
C ASP A 72 -8.25 10.84 -2.05
N VAL A 73 -9.16 9.98 -1.59
CA VAL A 73 -9.13 8.54 -1.91
C VAL A 73 -9.18 8.31 -3.41
N ASP A 74 -9.85 9.17 -4.17
CA ASP A 74 -9.93 9.08 -5.62
C ASP A 74 -8.59 9.35 -6.31
N ASP A 75 -7.76 10.23 -5.73
CA ASP A 75 -6.40 10.47 -6.25
C ASP A 75 -5.53 9.23 -6.02
N LEU A 76 -5.65 8.59 -4.85
CA LEU A 76 -4.97 7.34 -4.54
C LEU A 76 -5.41 6.19 -5.45
N ILE A 77 -6.72 6.06 -5.69
CA ILE A 77 -7.29 5.09 -6.65
C ILE A 77 -6.74 5.34 -8.05
N SER A 78 -6.79 6.58 -8.53
CA SER A 78 -6.34 6.95 -9.88
C SER A 78 -4.84 6.67 -10.07
N ALA A 79 -4.02 7.03 -9.08
CA ALA A 79 -2.60 6.76 -9.09
C ALA A 79 -2.29 5.26 -9.06
N THR A 80 -3.03 4.51 -8.26
CA THR A 80 -2.89 3.05 -8.19
C THR A 80 -3.24 2.40 -9.53
N ALA A 81 -4.34 2.82 -10.15
CA ALA A 81 -4.72 2.38 -11.49
C ALA A 81 -3.65 2.72 -12.55
N GLU A 82 -3.00 3.88 -12.46
CA GLU A 82 -1.89 4.25 -13.34
C GLU A 82 -0.68 3.30 -13.19
N ILE A 83 -0.28 2.99 -11.95
CA ILE A 83 0.81 2.04 -11.67
C ILE A 83 0.49 0.67 -12.27
N ILE A 84 -0.72 0.15 -12.00
CA ILE A 84 -1.18 -1.14 -12.52
C ILE A 84 -1.14 -1.13 -14.05
N LYS A 85 -1.70 -0.10 -14.69
CA LYS A 85 -1.70 0.06 -16.14
C LYS A 85 -0.28 0.06 -16.72
N LYS A 86 0.65 0.83 -16.12
CA LYS A 86 2.05 0.89 -16.55
C LYS A 86 2.75 -0.46 -16.43
N ALA A 87 2.54 -1.18 -15.33
CA ALA A 87 3.09 -2.52 -15.13
C ALA A 87 2.56 -3.50 -16.19
N LYS A 88 1.24 -3.53 -16.38
CA LYS A 88 0.57 -4.41 -17.36
C LYS A 88 1.00 -4.11 -18.79
N ALA A 89 1.22 -2.84 -19.15
CA ALA A 89 1.75 -2.46 -20.45
C ALA A 89 3.17 -2.99 -20.74
N ARG A 90 3.91 -3.37 -19.69
CA ARG A 90 5.22 -4.03 -19.77
C ARG A 90 5.15 -5.55 -19.62
N GLY A 91 3.96 -6.14 -19.53
CA GLY A 91 3.76 -7.57 -19.30
C GLY A 91 4.10 -8.02 -17.87
N ILE A 92 4.23 -7.07 -16.93
CA ILE A 92 4.51 -7.38 -15.52
C ILE A 92 3.22 -7.86 -14.86
N ARG A 93 3.30 -9.00 -14.17
CA ARG A 93 2.20 -9.55 -13.36
C ARG A 93 2.02 -8.71 -12.11
N VAL A 94 0.79 -8.27 -11.83
CA VAL A 94 0.50 -7.39 -10.70
C VAL A 94 -0.13 -8.18 -9.55
N THR A 95 0.61 -8.30 -8.46
CA THR A 95 0.10 -8.71 -7.15
C THR A 95 -0.15 -7.47 -6.31
N ALA A 96 -1.27 -7.39 -5.59
CA ALA A 96 -1.56 -6.26 -4.73
C ALA A 96 -2.12 -6.69 -3.37
N THR A 97 -1.79 -5.89 -2.36
CA THR A 97 -2.33 -6.02 -1.00
C THR A 97 -3.15 -4.78 -0.69
N ASN A 98 -4.29 -4.93 -0.02
CA ASN A 98 -4.99 -3.76 0.51
C ASN A 98 -4.36 -3.24 1.82
N VAL A 99 -4.84 -2.08 2.28
CA VAL A 99 -4.25 -1.38 3.43
C VAL A 99 -4.82 -1.93 4.72
N MET A 100 -3.95 -2.48 5.57
CA MET A 100 -4.32 -2.99 6.89
C MET A 100 -4.92 -1.90 7.79
N PRO A 101 -5.68 -2.28 8.85
CA PRO A 101 -6.10 -1.34 9.86
C PRO A 101 -4.92 -0.57 10.47
N LYS A 102 -5.21 0.66 10.89
CA LYS A 102 -4.29 1.53 11.60
C LYS A 102 -5.08 2.28 12.64
N TYR A 103 -4.50 2.42 13.83
CA TYR A 103 -5.07 3.28 14.85
C TYR A 103 -4.04 4.28 15.36
N SER A 104 -4.47 5.53 15.54
CA SER A 104 -3.73 6.54 16.29
C SER A 104 -4.72 7.55 16.85
N PRO A 105 -4.83 7.71 18.18
CA PRO A 105 -5.83 8.59 18.79
C PRO A 105 -5.65 10.05 18.39
N LYS A 106 -4.46 10.45 17.92
CA LYS A 106 -4.14 11.83 17.52
C LYS A 106 -4.13 12.02 16.00
N GLU A 107 -3.70 11.01 15.24
CA GLU A 107 -3.32 11.21 13.84
C GLU A 107 -4.22 10.45 12.84
N TYR A 108 -4.96 9.44 13.31
CA TYR A 108 -5.78 8.58 12.45
C TYR A 108 -7.19 8.40 13.01
N THR A 109 -8.15 9.07 12.37
CA THR A 109 -9.55 9.15 12.82
C THR A 109 -10.44 8.17 12.07
N GLU A 110 -11.64 7.92 12.59
CA GLU A 110 -12.67 7.14 11.89
C GLU A 110 -12.98 7.67 10.47
N LYS A 111 -12.87 8.99 10.26
CA LYS A 111 -13.05 9.60 8.92
C LYS A 111 -11.99 9.11 7.94
N LYS A 112 -10.73 9.00 8.37
CA LYS A 112 -9.65 8.46 7.55
C LYS A 112 -9.82 6.95 7.34
N ASP A 113 -10.27 6.22 8.36
CA ASP A 113 -10.55 4.79 8.23
C ASP A 113 -11.66 4.49 7.22
N LYS A 114 -12.74 5.28 7.18
CA LYS A 114 -13.76 5.17 6.13
C LYS A 114 -13.19 5.30 4.72
N LYS A 115 -12.22 6.20 4.51
CA LYS A 115 -11.54 6.35 3.22
C LYS A 115 -10.62 5.17 2.91
N ARG A 116 -9.95 4.59 3.92
CA ARG A 116 -9.22 3.32 3.76
C ARG A 116 -10.14 2.20 3.30
N LEU A 117 -11.33 2.09 3.89
CA LEU A 117 -12.31 1.08 3.49
C LEU A 117 -12.79 1.26 2.04
N VAL A 118 -13.00 2.51 1.60
CA VAL A 118 -13.32 2.81 0.19
C VAL A 118 -12.19 2.37 -0.75
N TYR A 119 -10.93 2.70 -0.41
CA TYR A 119 -9.78 2.28 -1.21
C TYR A 119 -9.61 0.76 -1.25
N ASN A 120 -9.76 0.09 -0.10
CA ASN A 120 -9.66 -1.36 0.01
C ASN A 120 -10.77 -2.07 -0.76
N ASP A 121 -12.00 -1.56 -0.75
CA ASP A 121 -13.10 -2.10 -1.54
C ASP A 121 -12.84 -1.95 -3.05
N TRP A 122 -12.32 -0.80 -3.48
CA TRP A 122 -11.90 -0.63 -4.87
C TRP A 122 -10.82 -1.64 -5.28
N LEU A 123 -9.79 -1.84 -4.45
CA LEU A 123 -8.74 -2.83 -4.71
C LEU A 123 -9.29 -4.26 -4.82
N ARG A 124 -10.22 -4.66 -3.94
CA ARG A 124 -10.88 -5.98 -4.00
C ARG A 124 -11.61 -6.22 -5.33
N ASN A 125 -12.15 -5.16 -5.92
CA ASN A 125 -12.95 -5.22 -7.13
C ASN A 125 -12.16 -4.93 -8.42
N CYS A 126 -10.91 -4.47 -8.31
CA CYS A 126 -10.06 -4.13 -9.45
C CYS A 126 -9.69 -5.39 -10.26
N LYS A 127 -10.08 -5.41 -11.54
CA LYS A 127 -9.89 -6.58 -12.42
C LYS A 127 -8.51 -6.66 -13.06
N ASP A 128 -7.73 -5.59 -12.99
CA ASP A 128 -6.38 -5.54 -13.56
C ASP A 128 -5.30 -6.09 -12.60
N ILE A 129 -5.69 -6.44 -11.36
CA ILE A 129 -4.83 -7.13 -10.39
C ILE A 129 -4.89 -8.63 -10.66
N ASP A 130 -3.73 -9.25 -10.90
CA ASP A 130 -3.60 -10.67 -11.22
C ASP A 130 -3.67 -11.58 -10.00
N TYR A 131 -3.23 -11.09 -8.84
CA TYR A 131 -3.30 -11.78 -7.56
C TYR A 131 -3.53 -10.77 -6.43
N PHE A 132 -4.61 -10.93 -5.68
CA PHE A 132 -4.99 -10.03 -4.60
C PHE A 132 -4.91 -10.73 -3.24
N LEU A 133 -4.34 -10.03 -2.26
CA LEU A 133 -4.24 -10.46 -0.87
C LEU A 133 -4.97 -9.47 0.03
N ASP A 134 -5.98 -9.96 0.74
CA ASP A 134 -6.77 -9.15 1.67
C ASP A 134 -6.08 -9.07 3.05
N TRP A 135 -5.03 -8.26 3.11
CA TRP A 135 -4.29 -8.01 4.35
C TRP A 135 -5.12 -7.28 5.41
N ASP A 136 -6.10 -6.48 5.01
CA ASP A 136 -7.10 -5.93 5.93
C ASP A 136 -7.84 -7.04 6.67
N LEU A 137 -8.37 -8.03 5.95
CA LEU A 137 -9.06 -9.16 6.58
C LEU A 137 -8.11 -10.03 7.43
N LEU A 138 -6.88 -10.26 6.96
CA LEU A 138 -5.89 -11.08 7.66
C LEU A 138 -5.41 -10.46 8.98
N ALA A 139 -5.23 -9.14 8.98
CA ALA A 139 -4.57 -8.42 10.07
C ALA A 139 -5.55 -7.81 11.09
N ARG A 140 -6.82 -7.59 10.71
CA ARG A 140 -7.78 -6.93 11.59
C ARG A 140 -8.21 -7.78 12.78
N ASP A 141 -8.48 -7.12 13.89
CA ASP A 141 -9.17 -7.72 15.02
C ASP A 141 -10.60 -8.10 14.60
N PRO A 142 -11.05 -9.35 14.84
CA PRO A 142 -12.38 -9.80 14.44
C PRO A 142 -13.52 -9.13 15.23
N GLU A 143 -13.26 -8.69 16.46
CA GLU A 143 -14.22 -7.99 17.32
C GLU A 143 -14.14 -6.46 17.10
N GLN A 144 -12.96 -5.95 16.72
CA GLN A 144 -12.73 -4.53 16.47
C GLN A 144 -12.03 -4.28 15.11
N PRO A 145 -12.74 -4.39 13.97
CA PRO A 145 -12.14 -4.37 12.62
C PRO A 145 -11.34 -3.12 12.22
N ALA A 146 -11.43 -2.03 12.98
CA ALA A 146 -10.63 -0.83 12.79
C ALA A 146 -9.22 -0.92 13.42
N PHE A 147 -8.91 -2.01 14.11
CA PHE A 147 -7.65 -2.26 14.81
C PHE A 147 -6.96 -3.50 14.27
N LEU A 148 -5.63 -3.53 14.41
CA LEU A 148 -4.86 -4.75 14.19
C LEU A 148 -5.13 -5.71 15.35
N LYS A 149 -5.20 -7.01 15.06
CA LYS A 149 -5.33 -8.05 16.09
C LYS A 149 -4.10 -8.06 17.03
N GLU A 150 -4.33 -8.42 18.28
CA GLU A 150 -3.28 -8.46 19.31
C GLU A 150 -2.08 -9.32 18.87
N GLY A 151 -0.87 -8.90 19.22
CA GLY A 151 0.37 -9.58 18.82
C GLY A 151 0.80 -9.38 17.35
N PHE A 152 -0.08 -8.83 16.49
CA PHE A 152 0.24 -8.60 15.08
C PHE A 152 1.09 -7.36 14.84
N HIS A 153 1.09 -6.40 15.76
CA HIS A 153 1.82 -5.14 15.64
C HIS A 153 2.86 -4.95 16.75
N GLN A 154 3.85 -4.08 16.53
CA GLN A 154 4.95 -3.82 17.47
C GLN A 154 4.59 -2.90 18.65
N GLY A 155 3.30 -2.79 18.99
CA GLY A 155 2.79 -1.87 20.02
C GLY A 155 2.39 -0.46 19.54
N ASP A 156 2.49 -0.17 18.24
CA ASP A 156 2.14 1.14 17.65
C ASP A 156 0.84 1.15 16.83
N TRP A 157 0.14 0.01 16.77
CA TRP A 157 -1.11 -0.19 16.03
C TRP A 157 -1.00 0.15 14.53
N LEU A 158 0.20 -0.02 13.95
CA LEU A 158 0.49 0.30 12.57
C LEU A 158 1.44 -0.70 11.92
N HIS A 159 2.61 -0.91 12.50
CA HIS A 159 3.66 -1.71 11.88
C HIS A 159 3.59 -3.14 12.39
N PRO A 160 3.66 -4.15 11.49
CA PRO A 160 3.68 -5.53 11.90
C PRO A 160 4.82 -5.86 12.87
N SER A 161 4.53 -6.69 13.87
CA SER A 161 5.56 -7.36 14.66
C SER A 161 6.29 -8.40 13.79
N VAL A 162 7.32 -9.08 14.34
CA VAL A 162 7.95 -10.21 13.63
C VAL A 162 6.92 -11.30 13.30
N ALA A 163 6.03 -11.62 14.24
CA ALA A 163 4.98 -12.61 14.01
C ALA A 163 3.98 -12.14 12.94
N GLY A 164 3.53 -10.88 13.02
CA GLY A 164 2.63 -10.33 12.00
C GLY A 164 3.27 -10.27 10.61
N GLY A 165 4.56 -9.92 10.53
CA GLY A 165 5.32 -9.93 9.28
C GLY A 165 5.44 -11.33 8.66
N LEU A 166 5.64 -12.36 9.50
CA LEU A 166 5.65 -13.76 9.05
C LEU A 166 4.28 -14.19 8.52
N GLU A 167 3.19 -13.86 9.21
CA GLU A 167 1.83 -14.16 8.73
C GLU A 167 1.53 -13.49 7.38
N LEU A 168 1.97 -12.25 7.18
CA LEU A 168 1.84 -11.56 5.89
C LEU A 168 2.65 -12.27 4.79
N ALA A 169 3.87 -12.69 5.09
CA ALA A 169 4.72 -13.42 4.14
C ALA A 169 4.15 -14.80 3.79
N GLU A 170 3.63 -15.53 4.78
CA GLU A 170 3.01 -16.85 4.59
C GLU A 170 1.66 -16.78 3.86
N SER A 171 1.02 -15.61 3.82
CA SER A 171 -0.22 -15.42 3.05
C SER A 171 -0.02 -15.52 1.53
N PHE A 172 1.22 -15.36 1.04
CA PHE A 172 1.53 -15.48 -0.39
C PHE A 172 1.56 -16.95 -0.82
N ASP A 173 0.79 -17.26 -1.86
CA ASP A 173 0.96 -18.45 -2.68
C ASP A 173 2.00 -18.14 -3.76
N LEU A 174 3.19 -18.77 -3.66
CA LEU A 174 4.30 -18.50 -4.58
C LEU A 174 3.95 -18.79 -6.04
N LYS A 175 3.14 -19.82 -6.33
CA LYS A 175 2.72 -20.13 -7.71
C LYS A 175 1.85 -19.03 -8.29
N LYS A 176 0.93 -18.50 -7.47
CA LYS A 176 0.09 -17.35 -7.89
C LYS A 176 0.89 -16.07 -8.02
N LEU A 177 1.95 -15.91 -7.23
CA LEU A 177 2.86 -14.76 -7.28
C LEU A 177 3.71 -14.77 -8.56
N THR A 178 4.30 -15.91 -8.92
CA THR A 178 5.17 -16.05 -10.10
C THR A 178 4.40 -16.34 -11.40
N GLY A 179 3.17 -16.85 -11.30
CA GLY A 179 2.36 -17.25 -12.45
C GLY A 179 2.76 -18.61 -13.05
N GLU A 180 3.50 -19.42 -12.29
CA GLU A 180 3.94 -20.78 -12.64
C GLU A 180 2.95 -21.88 -12.21
#